data_AF-A0A3S1JCD6-F1
#
_entry.id   AF-A0A3S1JCD6-F1
#
_cell.length_a   1.000
_cell.length_b   1.000
_cell.length_c   1.000
_cell.angle_alpha   90.00
_cell.angle_beta   90.00
_cell.angle_gamma   90.00
#
_symmetry.space_group_name_H-M   'P 1'
#
loop_
_entity.id
_entity.type
_entity.pdbx_description
1 polymer ?
#
loop_
_entity_poly.entity_id
_entity_poly.type
_entity_poly.pdbx_seq_one_letter_code
_entity_poly.pdbx_strand_id
1 'polypeptide(L)'
;GLAETMAAFLVIRFLAGLASAFVLVFMSSIVFGHLAAAGRNDLQALHFGGVGLGIAASSALMAILVTAQAGWPAGWFWSAVISAGAFALVALLLGSTATANGADGREPALPKDRSLVKIIVAYGLFGFGYIVTATFLVAIVRQGGGSRVFEAMVWMVTGLAGIPSVWLWQKIAGKIGLYQAYAFGCLVEVVG
;
A
#
# COMPACT_ATOMS: atom_id res chain seq x y z
N GLY A 1 5.39 13.43 22.37
CA GLY A 1 6.28 13.84 21.26
C GLY A 1 6.11 15.32 21.00
N LEU A 2 5.07 15.70 20.25
CA LEU A 2 4.62 17.10 20.08
C LEU A 2 3.21 17.34 20.65
N ALA A 3 2.40 16.28 20.77
CA ALA A 3 1.13 16.27 21.48
C ALA A 3 0.99 14.94 22.23
N GLU A 4 0.31 14.96 23.38
CA GLU A 4 0.08 13.78 24.22
C GLU A 4 -1.40 13.50 24.44
N THR A 5 -2.28 14.33 23.86
CA THR A 5 -3.72 14.19 24.02
C THR A 5 -4.30 13.18 23.02
N MET A 6 -5.27 12.39 23.49
CA MET A 6 -6.00 11.44 22.64
C MET A 6 -6.68 12.14 21.46
N ALA A 7 -7.26 13.33 21.70
CA ALA A 7 -7.90 14.12 20.64
C ALA A 7 -6.93 14.46 19.51
N ALA A 8 -5.72 14.93 19.83
CA ALA A 8 -4.70 15.23 18.82
C ALA A 8 -4.29 13.96 18.04
N PHE A 9 -4.14 12.83 18.74
CA PHE A 9 -3.82 11.55 18.10
C PHE A 9 -4.92 11.11 17.11
N LEU A 10 -6.19 11.22 17.49
CA LEU A 10 -7.33 10.88 16.62
C LEU A 10 -7.40 11.79 15.39
N VAL A 11 -7.23 13.10 15.57
CA VAL A 11 -7.22 14.07 14.45
C VAL A 11 -6.08 13.77 13.49
N ILE A 12 -4.86 13.55 13.99
CA ILE A 12 -3.71 13.20 13.16
C ILE A 12 -3.97 11.91 12.39
N ARG A 13 -4.55 10.88 13.03
CA ARG A 13 -4.87 9.61 12.35
C ARG A 13 -5.95 9.75 11.29
N PHE A 14 -6.98 10.54 11.56
CA PHE A 14 -8.02 10.83 10.58
C PHE A 14 -7.44 11.55 9.36
N LEU A 15 -6.67 12.61 9.57
CA LEU A 15 -6.02 13.37 8.50
C LEU A 15 -5.00 12.53 7.72
N ALA A 16 -4.22 11.69 8.41
CA ALA A 16 -3.28 10.77 7.77
C ALA A 16 -4.01 9.75 6.87
N GLY A 17 -5.15 9.21 7.34
CA GLY A 17 -5.99 8.32 6.55
C GLY A 17 -6.56 9.01 5.31
N LEU A 18 -7.10 10.22 5.47
CA LEU A 18 -7.63 11.02 4.37
C LEU A 18 -6.55 11.35 3.33
N ALA A 19 -5.38 11.80 3.79
CA ALA A 19 -4.24 12.09 2.92
C ALA A 19 -3.77 10.84 2.17
N SER A 20 -3.67 9.70 2.85
CA SER A 20 -3.27 8.44 2.23
C SER A 20 -4.26 7.97 1.16
N ALA A 21 -5.57 8.14 1.39
CA ALA A 21 -6.60 7.84 0.40
C ALA A 21 -6.45 8.72 -0.85
N PHE A 22 -6.26 10.04 -0.68
CA PHE A 22 -6.06 10.95 -1.80
C PHE A 22 -4.77 10.65 -2.58
N VAL A 23 -3.65 10.42 -1.87
CA VAL A 23 -2.38 10.06 -2.50
C VAL A 23 -2.54 8.78 -3.31
N LEU A 24 -3.15 7.73 -2.74
CA LEU A 24 -3.34 6.46 -3.44
C LEU A 24 -4.17 6.63 -4.71
N VAL A 25 -5.31 7.31 -4.63
CA VAL A 25 -6.23 7.48 -5.77
C VAL A 25 -5.60 8.40 -6.83
N PHE A 26 -5.23 9.62 -6.46
CA PHE A 26 -4.74 10.60 -7.43
C PHE A 26 -3.39 10.21 -8.03
N MET A 27 -2.44 9.71 -7.24
CA MET A 27 -1.15 9.30 -7.80
C MET A 27 -1.31 8.12 -8.74
N SER A 28 -2.16 7.14 -8.41
CA SER A 28 -2.40 6.00 -9.32
C SER A 28 -3.05 6.48 -10.62
N SER A 29 -4.05 7.36 -10.55
CA SER A 29 -4.66 7.95 -11.75
C SER A 29 -3.66 8.74 -12.59
N ILE A 30 -2.82 9.57 -11.97
CA ILE A 30 -1.79 10.36 -12.67
C ILE A 30 -0.77 9.44 -13.34
N VAL A 31 -0.21 8.47 -12.60
CA VAL A 31 0.79 7.54 -13.11
C VAL A 31 0.21 6.69 -14.24
N PHE A 32 -1.01 6.18 -14.08
CA PHE A 32 -1.66 5.37 -15.13
C PHE A 32 -2.01 6.18 -16.36
N GLY A 33 -2.41 7.44 -16.21
CA GLY A 33 -2.60 8.36 -17.34
C GLY A 33 -1.32 8.54 -18.15
N HIS A 34 -0.19 8.79 -17.49
CA HIS A 34 1.11 8.91 -18.15
C HIS A 34 1.55 7.60 -18.82
N LEU A 35 1.39 6.46 -18.14
CA LEU A 35 1.73 5.15 -18.70
C LEU A 35 0.87 4.80 -19.91
N ALA A 36 -0.43 5.10 -19.87
CA ALA A 36 -1.34 4.88 -20.98
C ALA A 36 -0.97 5.76 -22.18
N ALA A 37 -0.67 7.06 -21.96
CA ALA A 37 -0.22 7.97 -23.00
C ALA A 37 1.11 7.53 -23.66
N ALA A 38 2.01 6.91 -22.87
CA ALA A 38 3.26 6.35 -23.37
C ALA A 38 3.12 4.93 -23.98
N GLY A 39 1.92 4.32 -23.94
CA GLY A 39 1.71 2.93 -24.38
C GLY A 39 2.37 1.87 -23.50
N ARG A 40 2.75 2.22 -22.26
CA ARG A 40 3.54 1.41 -21.31
C ARG A 40 2.71 0.86 -20.15
N ASN A 41 1.56 0.26 -20.46
CA ASN A 41 0.68 -0.34 -19.45
C ASN A 41 1.33 -1.54 -18.73
N ASP A 42 2.40 -2.11 -19.30
CA ASP A 42 3.24 -3.15 -18.68
C ASP A 42 3.89 -2.69 -17.36
N LEU A 43 4.09 -1.37 -17.20
CA LEU A 43 4.75 -0.80 -16.03
C LEU A 43 3.80 -0.47 -14.87
N GLN A 44 2.50 -0.71 -15.00
CA GLN A 44 1.55 -0.46 -13.91
C GLN A 44 1.87 -1.30 -12.66
N ALA A 45 2.41 -2.50 -12.83
CA ALA A 45 2.89 -3.32 -11.71
C ALA A 45 4.02 -2.66 -10.91
N LEU A 46 4.88 -1.87 -11.57
CA LEU A 46 6.01 -1.20 -10.93
C LEU A 46 5.54 -0.12 -9.94
N HIS A 47 4.45 0.59 -10.27
CA HIS A 47 3.83 1.57 -9.38
C HIS A 47 3.44 0.94 -8.04
N PHE A 48 2.75 -0.21 -8.09
CA PHE A 48 2.38 -0.93 -6.87
C PHE A 48 3.58 -1.60 -6.17
N GLY A 49 4.65 -1.92 -6.91
CA GLY A 49 5.93 -2.33 -6.33
C GLY A 49 6.51 -1.28 -5.37
N GLY A 50 6.24 0.00 -5.60
CA GLY A 50 6.60 1.10 -4.69
C GLY A 50 6.01 0.95 -3.29
N VAL A 51 4.82 0.34 -3.15
CA VAL A 51 4.20 0.05 -1.84
C VAL A 51 5.06 -0.96 -1.07
N GLY A 52 5.46 -2.04 -1.72
CA GLY A 52 6.36 -3.06 -1.13
C GLY A 52 7.71 -2.48 -0.72
N LEU A 53 8.28 -1.60 -1.57
CA LEU A 53 9.51 -0.87 -1.25
C LEU A 53 9.34 0.04 -0.02
N GLY A 54 8.22 0.75 0.10
CA GLY A 54 7.92 1.59 1.27
C GLY A 54 7.81 0.77 2.56
N ILE A 55 7.15 -0.40 2.51
CA ILE A 55 7.08 -1.33 3.64
C ILE A 55 8.49 -1.81 4.02
N ALA A 56 9.29 -2.25 3.04
CA ALA A 56 10.65 -2.73 3.31
C ALA A 56 11.57 -1.64 3.88
N ALA A 57 11.53 -0.42 3.32
CA ALA A 57 12.31 0.71 3.79
C ALA A 57 11.90 1.15 5.21
N SER A 58 10.59 1.24 5.48
CA SER A 58 10.10 1.59 6.81
C SER A 58 10.42 0.51 7.85
N SER A 59 10.44 -0.75 7.44
CA SER A 59 10.83 -1.88 8.29
C SER A 59 12.33 -1.86 8.60
N ALA A 60 13.18 -1.60 7.60
CA ALA A 60 14.62 -1.44 7.80
C ALA A 60 14.93 -0.27 8.76
N LEU A 61 14.23 0.86 8.61
CA LEU A 61 14.31 1.98 9.56
C LEU A 61 13.93 1.53 10.97
N MET A 62 12.82 0.82 11.14
CA MET A 62 12.37 0.36 12.46
C MET A 62 13.37 -0.62 13.09
N ALA A 63 13.98 -1.51 12.30
CA ALA A 63 15.03 -2.39 12.79
C ALA A 63 16.22 -1.59 13.36
N ILE A 64 16.71 -0.58 12.62
CA ILE A 64 17.81 0.30 13.05
C ILE A 64 17.44 1.06 14.33
N LEU A 65 16.23 1.65 14.40
CA LEU A 65 15.79 2.43 15.55
C LEU A 65 15.61 1.57 16.80
N VAL A 66 15.11 0.34 16.64
CA VAL A 66 14.97 -0.61 17.74
C VAL A 66 16.35 -1.05 18.25
N THR A 67 17.30 -1.35 17.37
CA THR A 67 18.67 -1.72 17.79
C THR A 67 19.40 -0.56 18.46
N ALA A 68 19.13 0.68 18.04
CA ALA A 68 19.66 1.89 18.66
C ALA A 68 18.95 2.28 19.97
N GLN A 69 17.97 1.48 20.43
CA GLN A 69 17.12 1.77 21.59
C GLN A 69 16.45 3.15 21.51
N ALA A 70 16.17 3.63 20.30
CA ALA A 70 15.54 4.92 20.08
C ALA A 70 14.10 4.90 20.62
N GLY A 71 13.67 6.03 21.18
CA GLY A 71 12.29 6.21 21.63
C GLY A 71 11.30 6.10 20.47
N TRP A 72 10.06 5.70 20.77
CA TRP A 72 8.98 5.61 19.78
C TRP A 72 8.74 6.88 18.94
N PRO A 73 8.99 8.14 19.41
CA PRO A 73 8.84 9.32 18.57
C PRO A 73 9.83 9.37 17.40
N ALA A 74 11.01 8.75 17.54
CA ALA A 74 12.01 8.73 16.47
C ALA A 74 11.48 8.04 15.21
N GLY A 75 10.67 6.98 15.36
CA GLY A 75 10.01 6.31 14.23
C GLY A 75 9.12 7.27 13.45
N TRP A 76 8.32 8.08 14.15
CA TRP A 76 7.45 9.07 13.51
C TRP A 76 8.23 10.14 12.75
N PHE A 77 9.28 10.69 13.35
CA PHE A 77 10.06 11.76 12.72
C PHE A 77 10.88 11.25 11.53
N TRP A 78 11.57 10.12 11.66
CA TRP A 78 12.35 9.57 10.55
C TRP A 78 11.47 9.09 9.40
N SER A 79 10.30 8.50 9.68
CA SER A 79 9.32 8.21 8.64
C SER A 79 8.84 9.49 7.94
N ALA A 80 8.57 10.57 8.70
CA ALA A 80 8.19 11.85 8.11
C ALA A 80 9.30 12.43 7.21
N VAL A 81 10.57 12.35 7.62
CA VAL A 81 11.72 12.80 6.82
C VAL A 81 11.84 12.00 5.52
N ILE A 82 11.75 10.67 5.59
CA ILE A 82 11.83 9.82 4.39
C ILE A 82 10.65 10.11 3.44
N SER A 83 9.43 10.21 3.97
CA SER A 83 8.25 10.52 3.16
C SER A 83 8.31 11.91 2.54
N ALA A 84 8.75 12.93 3.29
CA ALA A 84 8.93 14.28 2.76
C ALA A 84 10.02 14.35 1.71
N GLY A 85 11.14 13.65 1.90
CA GLY A 85 12.22 13.54 0.92
C GLY A 85 11.76 12.86 -0.37
N ALA A 86 11.02 11.76 -0.26
CA ALA A 86 10.42 11.07 -1.41
C ALA A 86 9.41 11.97 -2.14
N PHE A 87 8.55 12.67 -1.40
CA PHE A 87 7.61 13.62 -1.98
C PHE A 87 8.31 14.77 -2.71
N ALA A 88 9.34 15.37 -2.09
CA ALA A 88 10.13 16.43 -2.71
C ALA A 88 10.82 15.93 -3.98
N LEU A 89 11.42 14.74 -3.96
CA LEU A 89 12.02 14.13 -5.14
C LEU A 89 10.99 13.94 -6.26
N VAL A 90 9.83 13.38 -5.94
CA VAL A 90 8.73 13.19 -6.91
C VAL A 90 8.27 14.55 -7.47
N ALA A 91 8.09 15.57 -6.63
CA ALA A 91 7.69 16.91 -7.05
C ALA A 91 8.72 17.59 -7.97
N LEU A 92 10.02 17.37 -7.72
CA LEU A 92 11.10 17.88 -8.57
C LEU A 92 11.19 17.15 -9.90
N LEU A 93 10.89 15.84 -9.93
CA LEU A 93 10.96 15.01 -11.12
C LEU A 93 9.73 15.10 -12.02
N LEU A 94 8.53 15.36 -11.46
CA LEU A 94 7.29 15.31 -12.23
C LEU A 94 7.16 16.40 -13.29
N GLY A 95 7.92 17.50 -13.19
CA GLY A 95 7.80 18.63 -14.12
C GLY A 95 6.38 19.22 -14.19
N SER A 96 6.19 20.22 -15.04
CA SER A 96 4.87 20.82 -15.31
C SER A 96 4.17 20.08 -16.46
N THR A 97 3.90 18.79 -16.30
CA THR A 97 3.10 18.04 -17.28
C THR A 97 1.72 17.79 -16.72
N ALA A 98 0.81 18.70 -17.03
CA ALA A 98 -0.61 18.49 -16.89
C ALA A 98 -1.03 17.40 -17.88
N THR A 99 -0.99 16.13 -17.46
CA THR A 99 -1.85 15.14 -18.10
C THR A 99 -3.27 15.48 -17.69
N ALA A 100 -4.02 16.06 -18.62
CA ALA A 100 -5.45 16.31 -18.48
C ALA A 100 -6.17 14.96 -18.32
N ASN A 101 -6.23 14.46 -17.08
CA ASN A 101 -7.06 13.32 -16.69
C ASN A 101 -8.45 13.79 -16.22
N GLY A 102 -8.95 14.89 -16.79
CA GLY A 102 -10.35 15.25 -16.71
C GLY A 102 -10.98 14.88 -18.04
N ALA A 103 -11.62 13.74 -18.14
CA ALA A 103 -12.64 13.60 -19.19
C ALA A 103 -13.72 14.64 -18.86
N ASP A 104 -13.86 15.66 -19.70
CA ASP A 104 -14.96 16.61 -19.57
C ASP A 104 -16.28 15.84 -19.77
N GLY A 105 -16.94 15.50 -18.67
CA GLY A 105 -18.15 14.70 -18.71
C GLY A 105 -18.60 14.21 -17.33
N ARG A 106 -19.90 13.98 -17.20
CA ARG A 106 -20.45 13.31 -16.02
C ARG A 106 -20.05 11.84 -16.07
N GLU A 107 -19.40 11.36 -15.02
CA GLU A 107 -19.09 9.94 -14.85
C GLU A 107 -20.37 9.10 -15.09
N PRO A 108 -20.31 8.05 -15.94
CA PRO A 108 -21.45 7.17 -16.15
C PRO A 108 -21.95 6.59 -14.83
N ALA A 109 -23.26 6.42 -14.69
CA ALA A 109 -23.82 5.78 -13.50
C ALA A 109 -23.28 4.34 -13.39
N LEU A 110 -22.82 3.97 -12.19
CA LEU A 110 -22.34 2.61 -11.93
C LEU A 110 -23.43 1.59 -12.27
N PRO A 111 -23.11 0.55 -13.07
CA PRO A 111 -24.08 -0.50 -13.40
C PRO A 111 -24.45 -1.25 -12.13
N LYS A 112 -25.73 -1.28 -11.77
CA LYS A 112 -26.28 -2.01 -10.61
C LYS A 112 -26.43 -3.51 -10.89
N ASP A 113 -25.44 -4.11 -11.53
CA ASP A 113 -25.45 -5.54 -11.84
C ASP A 113 -25.06 -6.36 -10.60
N ARG A 114 -25.64 -7.55 -10.47
CA ARG A 114 -25.25 -8.59 -9.51
C ARG A 114 -23.76 -8.92 -9.60
N SER A 115 -23.14 -8.81 -10.78
CA SER A 115 -21.68 -8.99 -10.94
C SER A 115 -20.87 -7.97 -10.11
N LEU A 116 -21.27 -6.70 -10.11
CA LEU A 116 -20.62 -5.65 -9.33
C LEU A 116 -20.80 -5.88 -7.82
N VAL A 117 -21.99 -6.29 -7.39
CA VAL A 117 -22.22 -6.62 -5.97
C VAL A 117 -21.34 -7.81 -5.54
N LYS A 118 -21.22 -8.85 -6.38
CA LYS A 118 -20.37 -10.01 -6.09
C LYS A 118 -18.89 -9.60 -5.94
N ILE A 119 -18.36 -8.75 -6.81
CA ILE A 119 -16.96 -8.33 -6.72
C ILE A 119 -16.72 -7.45 -5.49
N ILE A 120 -17.67 -6.57 -5.13
CA ILE A 120 -17.58 -5.76 -3.91
C ILE A 120 -17.55 -6.65 -2.67
N VAL A 121 -18.46 -7.62 -2.57
CA VAL A 121 -18.51 -8.55 -1.43
C VAL A 121 -17.26 -9.41 -1.38
N ALA A 122 -16.83 -10.00 -2.50
CA ALA A 122 -15.63 -10.82 -2.53
C ALA A 122 -14.38 -10.03 -2.13
N TYR A 123 -14.20 -8.83 -2.72
CA TYR A 123 -13.08 -7.95 -2.39
C TYR A 123 -13.11 -7.50 -0.93
N GLY A 124 -14.29 -7.22 -0.38
CA GLY A 124 -14.48 -6.89 1.03
C GLY A 124 -14.10 -8.05 1.97
N LEU A 125 -14.50 -9.29 1.62
CA LEU A 125 -14.15 -10.48 2.39
C LEU A 125 -12.65 -10.78 2.33
N PHE A 126 -12.03 -10.66 1.16
CA PHE A 126 -10.57 -10.77 0.99
C PHE A 126 -9.84 -9.72 1.84
N GLY A 127 -10.23 -8.44 1.72
CA GLY A 127 -9.64 -7.37 2.54
C GLY A 127 -9.83 -7.59 4.04
N PHE A 128 -10.95 -8.19 4.46
CA PHE A 128 -11.21 -8.54 5.85
C PHE A 128 -10.25 -9.65 6.36
N GLY A 129 -10.01 -10.70 5.57
CA GLY A 129 -9.01 -11.72 5.91
C GLY A 129 -7.61 -11.10 6.06
N TYR A 130 -7.21 -10.32 5.07
CA TYR A 130 -5.92 -9.67 5.00
C TYR A 130 -5.66 -8.77 6.21
N ILE A 131 -6.62 -7.90 6.57
CA ILE A 131 -6.40 -6.91 7.63
C ILE A 131 -6.28 -7.57 9.00
N VAL A 132 -6.99 -8.68 9.24
CA VAL A 132 -6.86 -9.46 10.48
C VAL A 132 -5.44 -9.99 10.59
N THR A 133 -4.93 -10.67 9.56
CA THR A 133 -3.55 -11.18 9.55
C THR A 133 -2.55 -10.06 9.76
N ALA A 134 -2.64 -8.96 9.02
CA ALA A 134 -1.74 -7.82 9.13
C ALA A 134 -1.74 -7.19 10.55
N THR A 135 -2.91 -7.10 11.19
CA THR A 135 -3.06 -6.46 12.51
C THR A 135 -2.52 -7.34 13.63
N PHE A 136 -2.81 -8.64 13.59
CA PHE A 136 -2.43 -9.57 14.65
C PHE A 136 -1.03 -10.16 14.48
N LEU A 137 -0.39 -10.00 13.31
CA LEU A 137 0.98 -10.46 13.07
C LEU A 137 1.96 -10.01 14.16
N VAL A 138 1.92 -8.73 14.54
CA VAL A 138 2.80 -8.19 15.60
C VAL A 138 2.54 -8.87 16.94
N ALA A 139 1.26 -9.13 17.27
CA ALA A 139 0.89 -9.81 18.50
C ALA A 139 1.36 -11.27 18.50
N ILE A 140 1.16 -12.00 17.39
CA ILE A 140 1.62 -13.38 17.21
C ILE A 140 3.13 -13.47 17.40
N VAL A 141 3.88 -12.57 16.75
CA VAL A 141 5.34 -12.54 16.87
C VAL A 141 5.78 -12.28 18.33
N ARG A 142 5.19 -11.29 19.01
CA ARG A 142 5.56 -10.97 20.40
C ARG A 142 5.17 -12.07 21.39
N GLN A 143 3.97 -12.63 21.25
CA GLN A 143 3.49 -13.68 22.14
C GLN A 143 4.26 -15.00 21.93
N GLY A 144 4.77 -15.24 20.72
CA GLY A 144 5.67 -16.36 20.42
C GLY A 144 7.12 -16.17 20.90
N GLY A 145 7.43 -15.09 21.64
CA GLY A 145 8.78 -14.80 22.13
C GLY A 145 9.70 -14.11 21.12
N GLY A 146 9.17 -13.67 19.98
CA GLY A 146 9.91 -12.92 18.97
C GLY A 146 10.29 -11.51 19.45
N SER A 147 11.43 -11.02 18.97
CA SER A 147 11.93 -9.68 19.28
C SER A 147 11.28 -8.60 18.40
N ARG A 148 11.36 -7.33 18.84
CA ARG A 148 10.95 -6.17 18.01
C ARG A 148 11.71 -6.06 16.69
N VAL A 149 12.95 -6.55 16.65
CA VAL A 149 13.73 -6.63 15.41
C VAL A 149 13.14 -7.70 14.50
N PHE A 150 12.75 -8.85 15.05
CA PHE A 150 12.10 -9.90 14.29
C PHE A 150 10.76 -9.45 13.69
N GLU A 151 9.94 -8.68 14.42
CA GLU A 151 8.74 -8.03 13.86
C GLU A 151 9.07 -7.17 12.63
N ALA A 152 10.11 -6.35 12.72
CA ALA A 152 10.56 -5.53 11.60
C ALA A 152 11.05 -6.39 10.43
N MET A 153 11.74 -7.51 10.69
CA MET A 153 12.18 -8.43 9.63
C MET A 153 11.01 -9.11 8.92
N VAL A 154 9.95 -9.50 9.65
CA VAL A 154 8.74 -10.07 9.03
C VAL A 154 8.13 -9.07 8.05
N TRP A 155 7.93 -7.82 8.47
CA TRP A 155 7.43 -6.77 7.57
C TRP A 155 8.39 -6.44 6.43
N MET A 156 9.70 -6.53 6.65
CA MET A 156 10.69 -6.35 5.59
C MET A 156 10.53 -7.44 4.51
N VAL A 157 10.40 -8.70 4.91
CA VAL A 157 10.15 -9.82 3.98
C VAL A 157 8.81 -9.63 3.28
N THR A 158 7.75 -9.22 3.99
CA THR A 158 6.45 -8.89 3.38
C THR A 158 6.57 -7.81 2.31
N GLY A 159 7.30 -6.73 2.60
CA GLY A 159 7.56 -5.65 1.64
C GLY A 159 8.34 -6.12 0.42
N LEU A 160 9.44 -6.86 0.63
CA LEU A 160 10.27 -7.40 -0.44
C LEU A 160 9.52 -8.41 -1.32
N ALA A 161 8.67 -9.26 -0.72
CA ALA A 161 7.80 -10.18 -1.46
C ALA A 161 6.70 -9.44 -2.23
N GLY A 162 6.20 -8.32 -1.69
CA GLY A 162 5.21 -7.46 -2.33
C GLY A 162 5.69 -6.83 -3.64
N ILE A 163 6.98 -6.50 -3.76
CA ILE A 163 7.57 -5.85 -4.94
C ILE A 163 7.34 -6.67 -6.23
N PRO A 164 7.78 -7.95 -6.33
CA PRO A 164 7.54 -8.74 -7.53
C PRO A 164 6.14 -9.35 -7.60
N SER A 165 5.39 -9.37 -6.49
CA SER A 165 4.10 -10.07 -6.40
C SER A 165 3.09 -9.58 -7.43
N VAL A 166 2.94 -8.26 -7.59
CA VAL A 166 1.96 -7.68 -8.53
C VAL A 166 2.30 -8.06 -9.98
N TRP A 167 3.58 -7.98 -10.35
CA TRP A 167 4.03 -8.39 -11.68
C TRP A 167 3.81 -9.89 -11.92
N LEU A 168 4.13 -10.74 -10.95
CA LEU A 168 3.95 -12.19 -11.04
C LEU A 168 2.46 -12.54 -11.20
N TRP A 169 1.59 -11.93 -10.40
CA TRP A 169 0.14 -12.15 -10.48
C TRP A 169 -0.46 -11.59 -11.76
N GLN A 170 0.03 -10.48 -12.30
CA GLN A 170 -0.38 -10.02 -13.63
C GLN A 170 -0.01 -11.02 -14.73
N LYS A 171 1.18 -11.61 -14.68
CA LYS A 171 1.61 -12.65 -15.63
C LYS A 171 0.75 -13.91 -15.52
N ILE A 172 0.35 -14.30 -14.31
CA ILE A 172 -0.58 -15.41 -14.08
C ILE A 172 -1.96 -15.05 -14.64
N ALA A 173 -2.50 -13.89 -14.29
CA ALA A 173 -3.81 -13.41 -14.75
C ALA A 173 -3.89 -13.29 -16.28
N GLY A 174 -2.79 -12.94 -16.97
CA GLY A 174 -2.73 -12.94 -18.43
C GLY A 174 -2.90 -14.33 -19.06
N LYS A 175 -2.60 -15.42 -18.31
CA LYS A 175 -2.73 -16.81 -18.79
C LYS A 175 -4.06 -17.45 -18.42
N ILE A 176 -4.53 -17.24 -17.20
CA ILE A 176 -5.71 -17.93 -16.65
C ILE A 176 -6.95 -17.02 -16.51
N GLY A 177 -6.79 -15.72 -16.82
CA GLY A 177 -7.82 -14.71 -16.62
C GLY A 177 -7.84 -14.13 -15.20
N LEU A 178 -8.34 -12.90 -15.08
CA LEU A 178 -8.40 -12.13 -13.83
C LEU A 178 -9.22 -12.83 -12.74
N TYR A 179 -10.36 -13.42 -13.10
CA TYR A 179 -11.25 -14.07 -12.13
C TYR A 179 -10.58 -15.30 -11.48
N GLN A 180 -9.93 -16.15 -12.28
CA GLN A 180 -9.25 -17.34 -11.76
C GLN A 180 -8.03 -16.94 -10.93
N ALA A 181 -7.24 -15.97 -11.39
CA ALA A 181 -6.13 -15.44 -10.62
C ALA A 181 -6.57 -14.89 -9.25
N TYR A 182 -7.69 -14.15 -9.23
CA TYR A 182 -8.28 -13.66 -7.99
C TYR A 182 -8.72 -14.79 -7.05
N ALA A 183 -9.39 -15.82 -7.59
CA ALA A 183 -9.79 -16.99 -6.80
C ALA A 183 -8.57 -17.74 -6.21
N PHE A 184 -7.49 -17.91 -6.98
CA PHE A 184 -6.24 -18.45 -6.45
C PHE A 184 -5.63 -17.58 -5.36
N GLY A 185 -5.67 -16.25 -5.50
CA GLY A 185 -5.24 -15.32 -4.46
C GLY A 185 -6.01 -15.52 -3.15
N CYS A 186 -7.33 -15.70 -3.22
CA CYS A 186 -8.16 -16.00 -2.05
C CYS A 186 -7.79 -17.37 -1.43
N LEU A 187 -7.49 -18.38 -2.25
CA LEU A 187 -7.06 -19.69 -1.74
C LEU A 187 -5.69 -19.62 -1.05
N VAL A 188 -4.75 -18.86 -1.59
CA VAL A 188 -3.44 -18.64 -0.97
C VAL A 188 -3.61 -17.97 0.40
N GLU A 189 -4.48 -16.96 0.49
CA GLU A 189 -4.76 -16.28 1.76
C GLU A 189 -5.38 -17.23 2.82
N VAL A 190 -6.21 -18.19 2.42
CA VAL A 190 -6.79 -19.19 3.33
C VAL A 190 -5.74 -20.15 3.88
N VAL A 191 -4.71 -20.50 3.08
CA VAL A 191 -3.65 -21.42 3.51
C VAL A 191 -2.71 -20.76 4.52
N GLY A 192 -2.47 -19.46 4.39
CA GLY A 192 -1.53 -18.71 5.23
C GLY A 192 -0.13 -18.65 4.65
#